data_AF-A0A423V395-F1
#
_entry.id   AF-A0A423V395-F1
#
_cell.length_a   1.000
_cell.length_b   1.000
_cell.length_c   1.000
_cell.angle_alpha   90.00
_cell.angle_beta   90.00
_cell.angle_gamma   90.00
#
_symmetry.space_group_name_H-M   'P 1'
#
loop_
_entity.id
_entity.type
_entity.pdbx_description
1 polymer ?
#
loop_
_entity_poly.entity_id
_entity_poly.type
_entity_poly.pdbx_seq_one_letter_code
_entity_poly.pdbx_strand_id
1 'polypeptide(L)'
;MGVEAHATNERVTGRRWTVRLDPVGRGRADVRVSCSRPACAAQVLPTAAAGRTAAIAHLKAHLRAGPAPRPSVHCACRAEECHTHIRPAGPRERPAPWRCGGAVVLAVVTDREGRWWQVMECCSRCAAAHPNAKVVATAPAAEAPARSDGFRTAAAGPAAPATPGGPTATTPTFSAAGPHFSHSATATGTAVPQQASAPRSDSRSAPRSARPTRRRPPRGRIAQRLVPHDLRPVALRDELTELGELFRAYQARTEPDLAMLADLHARKAEAFHAWAEATADTGLRLDAQRAEQAAATARLQHLHRIGQAPDGEGPAVARLLTAPAQWNHARAVLAHVAENAPLPGAEARLLVVMVTLRTAQSGVGNLVGQDIKGLPLQDPQHLVGQLVESGWLGLSGTVDELIASRPENPTRITVPSLTPDEDDPGPFTFGRKLRPKLSGWAQRVVGEKKLRKGKTEADVRLLALALATGADGEGRLGPGGEGIGLDGLSSWCSVDPADLPDLVDRLTAADWLAEADVTDTLLTGRLTERVLPLGCPLT
;
A
#
# COMPACT_ATOMS: atom_id res chain seq x y z
N MET A 1 13.69 36.77 -36.86
CA MET A 1 13.07 35.44 -37.02
C MET A 1 13.85 34.48 -36.13
N GLY A 2 13.34 33.77 -35.14
CA GLY A 2 12.05 33.70 -34.45
C GLY A 2 12.37 32.76 -33.29
N VAL A 3 12.31 33.27 -32.06
CA VAL A 3 12.61 32.49 -30.85
C VAL A 3 11.42 31.56 -30.63
N GLU A 4 11.61 30.26 -30.85
CA GLU A 4 10.59 29.26 -30.50
C GLU A 4 10.50 29.17 -28.98
N ALA A 5 9.49 29.86 -28.44
CA ALA A 5 9.05 29.67 -27.08
C ALA A 5 8.60 28.22 -26.90
N HIS A 6 9.43 27.39 -26.26
CA HIS A 6 8.96 26.18 -25.62
C HIS A 6 7.93 26.58 -24.57
N ALA A 7 6.65 26.54 -24.94
CA ALA A 7 5.54 26.63 -24.02
C ALA A 7 5.71 25.51 -22.98
N THR A 8 6.21 25.89 -21.81
CA THR A 8 6.16 25.09 -20.61
C THR A 8 4.69 24.79 -20.36
N ASN A 9 4.27 23.59 -20.76
CA ASN A 9 2.95 23.07 -20.48
C ASN A 9 2.94 22.76 -18.98
N GLU A 10 2.75 23.80 -18.16
CA GLU A 10 2.74 23.76 -16.70
C GLU A 10 1.51 22.94 -16.28
N ARG A 11 1.74 21.64 -16.06
CA ARG A 11 0.66 20.68 -15.83
C ARG A 11 0.12 20.87 -14.42
N VAL A 12 -1.17 21.17 -14.31
CA VAL A 12 -1.84 21.36 -13.01
C VAL A 12 -2.15 20.00 -12.36
N THR A 13 -1.67 19.80 -11.13
CA THR A 13 -1.97 18.59 -10.32
C THR A 13 -3.41 18.61 -9.82
N GLY A 14 -4.05 17.45 -9.78
CA GLY A 14 -5.42 17.32 -9.30
C GLY A 14 -5.57 17.70 -7.85
N ARG A 15 -6.65 18.43 -7.54
CA ARG A 15 -6.96 18.85 -6.17
C ARG A 15 -7.25 17.65 -5.27
N ARG A 16 -6.77 17.74 -4.03
CA ARG A 16 -6.96 16.73 -2.97
C ARG A 16 -7.29 17.42 -1.65
N TRP A 17 -8.33 16.95 -0.96
CA TRP A 17 -8.66 17.43 0.39
C TRP A 17 -9.38 16.35 1.18
N THR A 18 -9.28 16.44 2.51
CA THR A 18 -9.78 15.41 3.42
C THR A 18 -10.69 16.03 4.47
N VAL A 19 -11.78 15.34 4.80
CA VAL A 19 -12.62 15.60 5.96
C VAL A 19 -12.37 14.48 6.97
N ARG A 20 -12.06 14.82 8.22
CA ARG A 20 -11.74 13.87 9.28
C ARG A 20 -12.72 13.96 10.43
N LEU A 21 -12.82 12.87 11.17
CA LEU A 21 -13.53 12.74 12.43
C LEU A 21 -12.55 12.23 13.49
N ASP A 22 -12.08 13.12 14.36
CA ASP A 22 -11.10 12.81 15.41
C ASP A 22 -11.76 12.91 16.80
N PRO A 23 -11.46 12.02 17.77
CA PRO A 23 -11.94 12.19 19.15
C PRO A 23 -11.32 13.44 19.80
N VAL A 24 -12.09 14.18 20.58
CA VAL A 24 -11.62 15.42 21.23
C VAL A 24 -10.74 15.13 22.47
N GLY A 25 -10.86 13.94 23.06
CA GLY A 25 -10.05 13.51 24.20
C GLY A 25 -10.28 12.02 24.54
N ARG A 26 -9.43 11.44 25.38
CA ARG A 26 -9.60 10.05 25.85
C ARG A 26 -10.84 9.95 26.74
N GLY A 27 -11.71 8.97 26.48
CA GLY A 27 -12.89 8.68 27.31
C GLY A 27 -14.08 9.63 27.13
N ARG A 28 -14.01 10.59 26.20
CA ARG A 28 -15.15 11.47 25.85
C ARG A 28 -15.83 10.98 24.56
N ALA A 29 -17.15 11.14 24.50
CA ALA A 29 -17.95 10.83 23.31
C ALA A 29 -17.82 11.91 22.21
N ASP A 30 -17.33 13.09 22.58
CA ASP A 30 -17.18 14.24 21.69
C ASP A 30 -16.15 13.99 20.59
N VAL A 31 -16.51 14.39 19.38
CA VAL A 31 -15.72 14.24 18.17
C VAL A 31 -15.58 15.58 17.47
N ARG A 32 -14.41 15.80 16.87
CA ARG A 32 -14.07 16.97 16.06
C ARG A 32 -14.10 16.58 14.59
N VAL A 33 -14.93 17.28 13.83
CA VAL A 33 -14.89 17.26 12.37
C VAL A 33 -13.93 18.36 11.90
N SER A 34 -12.93 17.99 11.11
CA SER A 34 -11.98 18.94 10.52
C SER A 34 -11.88 18.73 9.00
N CYS A 35 -11.67 19.80 8.24
CA CYS A 35 -11.47 19.75 6.80
C CYS A 35 -10.09 20.34 6.48
N SER A 36 -9.35 19.71 5.58
CA SER A 36 -8.01 20.19 5.20
C SER A 36 -8.03 21.42 4.28
N ARG A 37 -9.22 21.97 3.95
CA ARG A 37 -9.32 23.23 3.23
C ARG A 37 -9.27 24.39 4.23
N PRO A 38 -8.46 25.43 3.98
CA PRO A 38 -8.24 26.52 4.94
C PRO A 38 -9.49 27.37 5.22
N ALA A 39 -10.47 27.37 4.29
CA ALA A 39 -11.73 28.10 4.46
C ALA A 39 -12.75 27.43 5.40
N CYS A 40 -12.40 26.28 6.00
CA CYS A 40 -13.33 25.47 6.76
C CYS A 40 -12.99 25.48 8.25
N ALA A 41 -13.91 25.99 9.07
CA ALA A 41 -13.79 25.89 10.52
C ALA A 41 -14.03 24.43 10.99
N ALA A 42 -13.24 23.99 11.96
CA ALA A 42 -13.48 22.71 12.62
C ALA A 42 -14.73 22.80 13.52
N GLN A 43 -15.51 21.71 13.57
CA GLN A 43 -16.73 21.63 14.37
C GLN A 43 -16.60 20.52 15.41
N VAL A 44 -16.99 20.79 16.66
CA VAL A 44 -17.08 19.79 17.72
C VAL A 44 -18.52 19.33 17.87
N LEU A 45 -18.72 18.02 17.95
CA LEU A 45 -20.03 17.37 17.99
C LEU A 45 -20.06 16.32 19.11
N PRO A 46 -21.21 16.08 19.76
CA PRO A 46 -21.30 15.30 21.00
C PRO A 46 -21.15 13.79 20.80
N THR A 47 -21.30 13.28 19.57
CA THR A 47 -21.21 11.84 19.29
C THR A 47 -20.56 11.56 17.94
N ALA A 48 -19.92 10.39 17.82
CA ALA A 48 -19.36 9.90 16.55
C ALA A 48 -20.41 9.81 15.43
N ALA A 49 -21.66 9.46 15.74
CA ALA A 49 -22.73 9.40 14.76
C ALA A 49 -23.08 10.79 14.21
N ALA A 50 -23.27 11.79 15.08
CA ALA A 50 -23.49 13.18 14.68
C ALA A 50 -22.29 13.72 13.87
N GLY A 51 -21.08 13.39 14.31
CA GLY A 51 -19.84 13.70 13.60
C GLY A 51 -19.77 13.15 12.18
N ARG A 52 -20.09 11.86 11.98
CA ARG A 52 -20.14 11.26 10.63
C ARG A 52 -21.18 11.95 9.74
N THR A 53 -22.38 12.22 10.27
CA THR A 53 -23.44 12.92 9.53
C THR A 53 -22.98 14.31 9.09
N ALA A 54 -22.38 15.08 10.01
CA ALA A 54 -21.85 16.41 9.71
C ALA A 54 -20.70 16.38 8.70
N ALA A 55 -19.76 15.42 8.83
CA ALA A 55 -18.66 15.25 7.89
C ALA A 55 -19.16 14.92 6.46
N ILE A 56 -20.16 14.05 6.33
CA ILE A 56 -20.77 13.71 5.03
C ILE A 56 -21.54 14.91 4.46
N ALA A 57 -22.28 15.64 5.29
CA ALA A 57 -22.99 16.85 4.85
C ALA A 57 -22.01 17.93 4.37
N HIS A 58 -20.93 18.15 5.12
CA HIS A 58 -19.85 19.07 4.78
C HIS A 58 -19.14 18.67 3.47
N LEU A 59 -18.85 17.37 3.30
CA LEU A 59 -18.29 16.83 2.06
C LEU A 59 -19.21 17.09 0.87
N LYS A 60 -20.51 16.81 1.00
CA LYS A 60 -21.52 17.07 -0.05
C LYS A 60 -21.59 18.56 -0.41
N ALA A 61 -21.50 19.46 0.57
CA ALA A 61 -21.49 20.90 0.33
C ALA A 61 -20.28 21.30 -0.53
N HIS A 62 -19.08 20.79 -0.22
CA HIS A 62 -17.89 21.03 -1.04
C HIS A 62 -17.98 20.45 -2.45
N LEU A 63 -18.55 19.26 -2.60
CA LEU A 63 -18.73 18.64 -3.91
C LEU A 63 -19.72 19.39 -4.79
N ARG A 64 -20.75 20.01 -4.20
CA ARG A 64 -21.75 20.83 -4.92
C ARG A 64 -21.25 22.23 -5.25
N ALA A 65 -20.54 22.87 -4.31
CA ALA A 65 -20.00 24.23 -4.50
C ALA A 65 -18.70 24.24 -5.32
N GLY A 66 -18.00 23.11 -5.40
CA GLY A 66 -16.74 23.01 -6.12
C GLY A 66 -16.93 22.98 -7.64
N PRO A 67 -15.96 23.51 -8.41
CA PRO A 67 -15.99 23.41 -9.87
C PRO A 67 -15.95 21.95 -10.34
N ALA A 68 -16.44 21.68 -11.54
CA ALA A 68 -16.38 20.37 -12.19
C ALA A 68 -14.92 19.86 -12.33
N PRO A 69 -14.69 18.54 -12.40
CA PRO A 69 -13.35 18.00 -12.65
C PRO A 69 -12.78 18.52 -13.97
N ARG A 70 -11.52 18.94 -13.94
CA ARG A 70 -10.85 19.63 -15.06
C ARG A 70 -10.21 18.60 -16.01
N PRO A 71 -10.49 18.64 -17.33
CA PRO A 71 -9.92 17.66 -18.28
C PRO A 71 -8.39 17.70 -18.41
N SER A 72 -7.79 18.87 -18.17
CA SER A 72 -6.34 19.11 -18.29
C SER A 72 -5.53 18.71 -17.04
N VAL A 73 -6.21 18.26 -15.98
CA VAL A 73 -5.55 17.88 -14.73
C VAL A 73 -4.90 16.51 -14.86
N HIS A 74 -3.68 16.41 -14.33
CA HIS A 74 -3.03 15.12 -14.16
C HIS A 74 -3.14 14.65 -12.72
N CYS A 75 -3.16 13.34 -12.55
CA CYS A 75 -3.25 12.73 -11.24
C CYS A 75 -1.92 12.87 -10.49
N ALA A 76 -1.98 13.11 -9.19
CA ALA A 76 -0.79 13.11 -8.32
C ALA A 76 -0.01 11.78 -8.40
N CYS A 77 -0.67 10.66 -8.73
CA CYS A 77 -0.04 9.34 -8.96
C CYS A 77 1.10 9.38 -10.00
N ARG A 78 1.12 10.34 -10.95
CA ARG A 78 2.20 10.48 -11.96
C ARG A 78 3.41 11.30 -11.47
N ALA A 79 3.20 12.21 -10.52
CA ALA A 79 4.25 13.06 -9.95
C ALA A 79 4.84 12.48 -8.65
N GLU A 80 4.05 11.68 -7.92
CA GLU A 80 4.39 11.13 -6.60
C GLU A 80 4.74 9.63 -6.63
N GLU A 81 4.79 9.01 -7.82
CA GLU A 81 5.10 7.59 -7.99
C GLU A 81 4.34 6.65 -7.03
N CYS A 82 3.03 6.89 -6.91
CA CYS A 82 2.21 6.37 -5.82
C CYS A 82 2.15 4.83 -5.74
N HIS A 83 2.30 4.29 -4.52
CA HIS A 83 2.31 2.85 -4.18
C HIS A 83 0.98 2.12 -4.48
N THR A 84 -0.13 2.84 -4.66
CA THR A 84 -1.46 2.28 -4.94
C THR A 84 -1.56 1.59 -6.31
N HIS A 85 -0.52 1.67 -7.14
CA HIS A 85 -0.50 1.14 -8.51
C HIS A 85 0.62 0.14 -8.80
N ILE A 86 0.97 -0.70 -7.81
CA ILE A 86 1.72 -1.93 -8.11
C ILE A 86 0.72 -2.93 -8.73
N ARG A 87 0.75 -3.09 -10.05
CA ARG A 87 0.17 -4.31 -10.66
C ARG A 87 0.99 -5.50 -10.13
N PRO A 88 0.38 -6.62 -9.73
CA PRO A 88 1.11 -7.87 -9.58
C PRO A 88 1.70 -8.19 -10.96
N ALA A 89 2.99 -7.93 -11.16
CA ALA A 89 3.66 -8.25 -12.41
C ALA A 89 3.68 -9.78 -12.54
N GLY A 90 3.01 -10.31 -13.56
CA GLY A 90 3.28 -11.67 -14.02
C GLY A 90 4.72 -11.75 -14.55
N PRO A 91 5.35 -12.94 -14.58
CA PRO A 91 6.81 -13.04 -14.68
C PRO A 91 7.44 -12.65 -16.03
N ARG A 92 6.68 -12.20 -17.04
CA ARG A 92 7.20 -11.95 -18.40
C ARG A 92 6.58 -10.78 -19.15
N GLU A 93 6.12 -9.74 -18.46
CA GLU A 93 5.95 -8.42 -19.11
C GLU A 93 7.12 -7.54 -18.67
N ARG A 94 7.94 -7.08 -19.64
CA ARG A 94 8.80 -5.89 -19.42
C ARG A 94 7.92 -4.82 -18.79
N PRO A 95 8.37 -4.07 -17.75
CA PRO A 95 7.58 -3.01 -17.17
C PRO A 95 7.34 -1.93 -18.23
N ALA A 96 6.24 -2.05 -18.98
CA ALA A 96 5.74 -0.93 -19.75
C ALA A 96 5.32 0.13 -18.72
N PRO A 97 5.76 1.40 -18.85
CA PRO A 97 5.37 2.45 -17.93
C PRO A 97 3.84 2.57 -17.97
N TRP A 98 3.17 2.13 -16.90
CA TRP A 98 1.71 2.10 -16.85
C TRP A 98 1.21 3.54 -16.77
N ARG A 99 0.56 3.99 -17.84
CA ARG A 99 0.11 5.38 -17.98
C ARG A 99 -1.17 5.58 -17.16
N CYS A 100 -1.15 6.55 -16.24
CA CYS A 100 -2.37 7.24 -15.81
C CYS A 100 -3.22 7.50 -17.05
N GLY A 101 -4.49 7.09 -17.02
CA GLY A 101 -5.32 7.07 -18.22
C GLY A 101 -6.80 6.87 -17.91
N GLY A 102 -7.63 7.25 -18.87
CA GLY A 102 -9.07 7.41 -18.66
C GLY A 102 -9.43 8.84 -18.29
N ALA A 103 -10.74 9.14 -18.31
CA ALA A 103 -11.25 10.47 -17.99
C ALA A 103 -10.83 10.91 -16.58
N VAL A 104 -10.58 12.21 -16.42
CA VAL A 104 -10.38 12.80 -15.09
C VAL A 104 -11.71 12.72 -14.35
N VAL A 105 -11.67 12.22 -13.12
CA VAL A 105 -12.81 12.05 -12.22
C VAL A 105 -12.53 12.75 -10.91
N LEU A 106 -13.61 13.14 -10.24
CA LEU A 106 -13.60 13.45 -8.83
C LEU A 106 -14.04 12.19 -8.09
N ALA A 107 -13.15 11.64 -7.26
CA ALA A 107 -13.41 10.43 -6.48
C ALA A 107 -13.37 10.74 -4.98
N VAL A 108 -14.26 10.09 -4.23
CA VAL A 108 -14.27 10.11 -2.76
C VAL A 108 -13.76 8.77 -2.26
N VAL A 109 -12.64 8.76 -1.54
CA VAL A 109 -12.11 7.59 -0.83
C VAL A 109 -12.58 7.65 0.61
N THR A 110 -13.07 6.51 1.12
CA THR A 110 -13.54 6.38 2.50
C THR A 110 -12.68 5.41 3.28
N ASP A 111 -12.42 5.76 4.54
CA ASP A 111 -11.88 4.80 5.50
C ASP A 111 -12.93 3.74 5.86
N ARG A 112 -12.47 2.51 6.17
CA ARG A 112 -13.36 1.41 6.57
C ARG A 112 -14.09 1.70 7.88
N GLU A 113 -13.46 2.45 8.78
CA GLU A 113 -14.05 2.81 10.07
C GLU A 113 -14.90 4.10 9.99
N GLY A 114 -14.98 4.72 8.81
CA GLY A 114 -15.72 5.97 8.59
C GLY A 114 -15.15 7.15 9.39
N ARG A 115 -13.82 7.13 9.65
CA ARG A 115 -13.12 8.18 10.40
C ARG A 115 -12.57 9.30 9.52
N TRP A 116 -12.48 9.08 8.21
CA TRP A 116 -12.15 10.14 7.26
C TRP A 116 -12.68 9.86 5.85
N TRP A 117 -12.80 10.93 5.08
CA TRP A 117 -13.19 10.97 3.67
C TRP A 117 -12.22 11.85 2.91
N GLN A 118 -11.60 11.34 1.84
CA GLN A 118 -10.73 12.12 0.98
C GLN A 118 -11.37 12.30 -0.37
N VAL A 119 -11.42 13.55 -0.85
CA VAL A 119 -11.74 13.85 -2.25
C VAL A 119 -10.44 13.99 -3.01
N MET A 120 -10.37 13.35 -4.16
CA MET A 120 -9.24 13.45 -5.08
C MET A 120 -9.73 13.63 -6.52
N GLU A 121 -9.14 14.59 -7.21
CA GLU A 121 -9.27 14.74 -8.66
C GLU A 121 -8.16 13.90 -9.33
N CYS A 122 -8.54 12.80 -9.97
CA CYS A 122 -7.60 11.81 -10.51
C CYS A 122 -8.20 11.13 -11.74
N CYS A 123 -7.47 10.27 -12.45
CA CYS A 123 -8.02 9.54 -13.59
C CYS A 123 -8.91 8.39 -13.09
N SER A 124 -9.87 7.97 -13.91
CA SER A 124 -10.77 6.87 -13.59
C SER A 124 -10.04 5.57 -13.20
N ARG A 125 -8.83 5.35 -13.75
CA ARG A 125 -7.95 4.24 -13.33
C ARG A 125 -7.34 4.43 -11.93
N CYS A 126 -6.92 5.64 -11.56
CA CYS A 126 -6.45 5.90 -10.19
C CYS A 126 -7.62 5.78 -9.19
N ALA A 127 -8.82 6.25 -9.54
CA ALA A 127 -10.00 6.02 -8.72
C ALA A 127 -10.33 4.52 -8.52
N ALA A 128 -10.28 3.71 -9.58
CA ALA A 128 -10.61 2.28 -9.52
C ALA A 128 -9.62 1.44 -8.70
N ALA A 129 -8.39 1.92 -8.46
CA ALA A 129 -7.40 1.20 -7.65
C ALA A 129 -7.62 1.37 -6.14
N HIS A 130 -8.44 2.33 -5.72
CA HIS A 130 -8.80 2.51 -4.32
C HIS A 130 -10.06 1.67 -4.02
N PRO A 131 -9.98 0.62 -3.16
CA PRO A 131 -11.09 -0.30 -2.93
C PRO A 131 -12.37 0.35 -2.37
N ASN A 132 -12.21 1.48 -1.69
CA ASN A 132 -13.29 2.25 -1.07
C ASN A 132 -13.55 3.59 -1.80
N ALA A 133 -13.07 3.74 -3.03
CA ALA A 133 -13.34 4.93 -3.82
C ALA A 133 -14.70 4.87 -4.51
N LYS A 134 -15.39 6.01 -4.50
CA LYS A 134 -16.60 6.23 -5.28
C LYS A 134 -16.40 7.44 -6.18
N VAL A 135 -16.56 7.26 -7.49
CA VAL A 135 -16.56 8.36 -8.45
C VAL A 135 -17.84 9.17 -8.28
N VAL A 136 -17.71 10.48 -8.06
CA VAL A 136 -18.82 11.42 -7.84
C VAL A 136 -19.03 12.38 -9.00
N ALA A 137 -18.01 12.62 -9.84
CA ALA A 137 -18.11 13.38 -11.08
C ALA A 137 -17.04 12.93 -12.08
N THR A 138 -17.29 13.06 -13.38
CA THR A 138 -16.34 12.79 -14.46
C THR A 138 -16.21 14.03 -15.34
N ALA A 139 -15.00 14.38 -15.74
CA ALA A 139 -14.72 15.49 -16.62
C ALA A 139 -15.30 15.20 -18.02
N PRO A 140 -15.84 16.21 -18.72
CA PRO A 140 -16.23 16.04 -20.12
C PRO A 140 -15.01 15.63 -20.93
N ALA A 141 -15.19 14.72 -21.89
CA ALA A 141 -14.12 14.30 -22.79
C ALA A 141 -13.57 15.53 -23.52
N ALA A 142 -12.25 15.72 -23.50
CA ALA A 142 -11.63 16.71 -24.35
C ALA A 142 -11.84 16.28 -25.81
N GLU A 143 -12.47 17.13 -26.62
CA GLU A 143 -12.45 16.97 -28.08
C GLU A 143 -10.99 16.90 -28.52
N ALA A 144 -10.60 15.78 -29.10
CA ALA A 144 -9.26 15.63 -29.65
C ALA A 144 -9.09 16.63 -30.79
N PRO A 145 -7.96 17.34 -30.90
CA PRO A 145 -7.69 18.14 -32.09
C PRO A 145 -7.65 17.18 -33.28
N ALA A 146 -8.46 17.48 -34.30
CA ALA A 146 -8.57 16.71 -35.53
C ALA A 146 -7.16 16.48 -36.09
N ARG A 147 -6.75 15.21 -36.18
CA ARG A 147 -5.54 14.85 -36.93
C ARG A 147 -5.79 15.22 -38.38
N SER A 148 -4.98 16.14 -38.89
CA SER A 148 -4.88 16.47 -40.30
C SER A 148 -4.29 15.27 -41.04
N ASP A 149 -5.14 14.36 -41.50
CA ASP A 149 -4.75 13.36 -42.50
C ASP A 149 -4.72 14.04 -43.87
N GLY A 150 -3.51 14.30 -44.35
CA GLY A 150 -3.25 14.74 -45.70
C GLY A 150 -3.38 13.57 -46.69
N PHE A 151 -4.11 13.84 -47.78
CA PHE A 151 -4.03 13.20 -49.10
C PHE A 151 -4.45 11.72 -49.23
N ARG A 152 -5.70 11.50 -49.68
CA ARG A 152 -5.99 10.98 -51.04
C ARG A 152 -7.47 11.15 -51.41
N THR A 153 -7.67 11.33 -52.71
CA THR A 153 -8.77 11.95 -53.45
C THR A 153 -10.00 11.07 -53.72
N ALA A 154 -11.15 11.76 -53.73
CA ALA A 154 -12.30 11.67 -54.65
C ALA A 154 -13.27 10.46 -54.61
N ALA A 155 -14.54 10.75 -54.29
CA ALA A 155 -15.66 10.73 -55.25
C ALA A 155 -16.90 11.47 -54.68
N ALA A 156 -17.55 12.26 -55.54
CA ALA A 156 -18.72 13.14 -55.33
C ALA A 156 -20.03 12.38 -54.99
N GLY A 157 -21.12 12.92 -54.45
CA GLY A 157 -21.69 14.25 -54.12
C GLY A 157 -23.13 14.02 -53.59
N PRO A 158 -24.10 14.96 -53.55
CA PRO A 158 -24.07 16.42 -53.36
C PRO A 158 -24.77 16.89 -52.04
N ALA A 159 -24.50 18.15 -51.66
CA ALA A 159 -25.21 18.97 -50.65
C ALA A 159 -26.61 19.41 -51.17
N ALA A 160 -27.59 19.97 -50.44
CA ALA A 160 -27.67 20.95 -49.33
C ALA A 160 -29.16 21.01 -48.83
N PRO A 161 -29.67 21.97 -48.00
CA PRO A 161 -29.03 23.10 -47.30
C PRO A 161 -29.41 23.31 -45.80
N ALA A 162 -28.64 24.20 -45.14
CA ALA A 162 -28.93 24.87 -43.85
C ALA A 162 -30.06 25.92 -44.03
N THR A 163 -30.81 26.39 -43.00
CA THR A 163 -30.48 27.35 -41.90
C THR A 163 -31.70 27.49 -40.94
N PRO A 164 -31.79 28.40 -39.93
CA PRO A 164 -30.91 28.72 -38.78
C PRO A 164 -31.71 28.84 -37.42
N GLY A 165 -31.02 28.90 -36.26
CA GLY A 165 -31.59 29.47 -35.01
C GLY A 165 -31.07 28.85 -33.70
N GLY A 166 -30.26 29.59 -32.92
CA GLY A 166 -29.86 29.23 -31.54
C GLY A 166 -30.81 29.81 -30.47
N PRO A 167 -30.37 30.00 -29.21
CA PRO A 167 -29.51 29.19 -28.36
C PRO A 167 -30.31 28.66 -27.13
N THR A 168 -30.04 27.45 -26.63
CA THR A 168 -30.50 27.06 -25.29
C THR A 168 -29.35 26.47 -24.48
N ALA A 169 -29.14 27.09 -23.32
CA ALA A 169 -28.13 26.73 -22.34
C ALA A 169 -28.42 25.33 -21.77
N THR A 170 -27.51 24.39 -22.01
CA THR A 170 -27.58 23.05 -21.43
C THR A 170 -26.96 23.07 -20.03
N THR A 171 -27.83 23.04 -19.02
CA THR A 171 -27.47 22.73 -17.63
C THR A 171 -27.07 21.24 -17.55
N PRO A 172 -25.98 20.86 -16.85
CA PRO A 172 -25.64 19.45 -16.68
C PRO A 172 -26.57 18.77 -15.66
N THR A 173 -27.25 17.72 -16.10
CA THR A 173 -28.13 16.85 -15.32
C THR A 173 -27.33 16.02 -14.30
N PHE A 174 -27.57 16.24 -13.01
CA PHE A 174 -27.14 15.34 -11.94
C PHE A 174 -28.12 14.17 -11.82
N SER A 175 -27.62 12.93 -11.85
CA SER A 175 -28.45 11.75 -11.59
C SER A 175 -28.93 11.73 -10.13
N ALA A 176 -30.24 11.84 -9.95
CA ALA A 176 -30.93 11.63 -8.68
C ALA A 176 -31.12 10.12 -8.46
N ALA A 177 -30.13 9.46 -7.86
CA ALA A 177 -30.30 8.13 -7.27
C ALA A 177 -29.60 8.12 -5.91
N GLY A 178 -30.41 8.22 -4.85
CA GLY A 178 -29.94 8.16 -3.46
C GLY A 178 -29.43 6.76 -3.08
N PRO A 179 -28.48 6.64 -2.13
CA PRO A 179 -28.07 5.35 -1.63
C PRO A 179 -29.13 4.75 -0.69
N HIS A 180 -29.58 3.54 -0.99
CA HIS A 180 -30.28 2.68 -0.04
C HIS A 180 -29.29 2.14 1.00
N PHE A 181 -29.55 2.41 2.28
CA PHE A 181 -28.87 1.79 3.41
C PHE A 181 -29.76 0.66 3.94
N SER A 182 -29.20 -0.54 4.08
CA SER A 182 -29.91 -1.65 4.74
C SER A 182 -29.76 -1.49 6.25
N HIS A 183 -30.85 -1.13 6.93
CA HIS A 183 -31.00 -1.35 8.36
C HIS A 183 -32.20 -2.26 8.58
N SER A 184 -31.93 -3.46 9.11
CA SER A 184 -32.95 -4.31 9.71
C SER A 184 -33.48 -3.61 10.95
N ALA A 185 -34.79 -3.34 10.97
CA ALA A 185 -35.51 -2.95 12.18
C ALA A 185 -36.69 -3.90 12.35
N THR A 186 -36.57 -4.78 13.34
CA THR A 186 -37.68 -5.49 13.98
C THR A 186 -38.55 -4.50 14.75
N ALA A 187 -39.85 -4.44 14.46
CA ALA A 187 -40.88 -4.12 15.43
C ALA A 187 -42.27 -4.56 14.95
N THR A 188 -42.86 -5.41 15.78
CA THR A 188 -44.26 -5.82 16.00
C THR A 188 -45.38 -4.80 15.69
N GLY A 189 -46.53 -5.28 15.20
CA GLY A 189 -47.81 -4.54 15.29
C GLY A 189 -48.92 -4.95 14.31
N THR A 190 -49.66 -6.00 14.66
CA THR A 190 -51.10 -6.32 14.43
C THR A 190 -52.02 -5.58 13.42
N ALA A 191 -52.83 -6.42 12.75
CA ALA A 191 -54.24 -6.30 12.28
C ALA A 191 -54.54 -5.76 10.86
N VAL A 192 -54.95 -6.58 9.88
CA VAL A 192 -56.28 -7.19 9.51
C VAL A 192 -56.87 -6.49 8.25
N PRO A 193 -57.59 -7.19 7.33
CA PRO A 193 -57.46 -7.04 5.87
C PRO A 193 -58.71 -6.49 5.15
N GLN A 194 -58.56 -6.06 3.88
CA GLN A 194 -59.67 -5.87 2.92
C GLN A 194 -59.14 -6.11 1.48
N GLN A 195 -59.49 -7.23 0.85
CA GLN A 195 -60.58 -7.40 -0.15
C GLN A 195 -60.40 -6.49 -1.39
N ALA A 196 -59.88 -7.02 -2.50
CA ALA A 196 -60.62 -7.71 -3.57
C ALA A 196 -61.45 -6.78 -4.45
N SER A 197 -61.02 -6.59 -5.71
CA SER A 197 -61.88 -6.42 -6.89
C SER A 197 -61.05 -6.53 -8.17
N ALA A 198 -61.37 -7.53 -8.98
CA ALA A 198 -61.16 -7.58 -10.43
C ALA A 198 -62.56 -7.54 -11.08
N PRO A 199 -62.76 -7.64 -12.41
CA PRO A 199 -61.91 -7.30 -13.56
C PRO A 199 -62.69 -6.43 -14.59
N ARG A 200 -62.01 -5.84 -15.59
CA ARG A 200 -62.62 -5.66 -16.92
C ARG A 200 -61.61 -5.99 -18.01
N SER A 201 -62.00 -6.99 -18.78
CA SER A 201 -61.43 -7.52 -20.00
C SER A 201 -61.43 -6.47 -21.10
N ASP A 202 -60.31 -6.35 -21.83
CA ASP A 202 -60.43 -6.20 -23.27
C ASP A 202 -59.29 -6.86 -24.04
N SER A 203 -59.71 -7.33 -25.19
CA SER A 203 -59.15 -8.41 -26.00
C SER A 203 -57.91 -8.07 -26.84
N ARG A 204 -57.28 -9.14 -27.34
CA ARG A 204 -56.34 -9.24 -28.48
C ARG A 204 -54.85 -9.05 -28.15
N SER A 205 -54.15 -10.16 -28.00
CA SER A 205 -53.08 -10.58 -28.91
C SER A 205 -52.56 -11.96 -28.51
N ALA A 206 -52.72 -12.95 -29.39
CA ALA A 206 -52.14 -14.28 -29.21
C ALA A 206 -50.60 -14.18 -29.21
N PRO A 207 -49.89 -14.70 -28.20
CA PRO A 207 -48.44 -14.77 -28.25
C PRO A 207 -48.03 -15.96 -29.13
N ARG A 208 -47.31 -15.65 -30.22
CA ARG A 208 -46.58 -16.63 -31.01
C ARG A 208 -45.71 -17.49 -30.09
N SER A 209 -45.84 -18.82 -30.20
CA SER A 209 -45.02 -19.80 -29.50
C SER A 209 -43.54 -19.47 -29.66
N ALA A 210 -42.91 -19.06 -28.55
CA ALA A 210 -41.47 -18.89 -28.48
C ALA A 210 -40.81 -20.27 -28.53
N ARG A 211 -40.05 -20.49 -29.60
CA ARG A 211 -39.10 -21.60 -29.76
C ARG A 211 -38.22 -21.70 -28.50
N PRO A 212 -37.94 -22.90 -27.95
CA PRO A 212 -37.10 -23.01 -26.77
C PRO A 212 -35.71 -22.48 -27.10
N THR A 213 -35.30 -21.41 -26.42
CA THR A 213 -33.93 -20.93 -26.43
C THR A 213 -33.07 -22.06 -25.87
N ARG A 214 -32.25 -22.68 -26.72
CA ARG A 214 -31.19 -23.60 -26.30
C ARG A 214 -30.34 -22.87 -25.25
N ARG A 215 -30.56 -23.15 -23.96
CA ARG A 215 -29.69 -22.71 -22.89
C ARG A 215 -28.31 -23.27 -23.20
N ARG A 216 -27.34 -22.39 -23.47
CA ARG A 216 -25.93 -22.77 -23.52
C ARG A 216 -25.59 -23.48 -22.21
N PRO A 217 -24.88 -24.63 -22.25
CA PRO A 217 -24.45 -25.29 -21.02
C PRO A 217 -23.63 -24.31 -20.17
N PRO A 218 -23.81 -24.33 -18.84
CA PRO A 218 -23.10 -23.43 -17.94
C PRO A 218 -21.59 -23.64 -18.11
N ARG A 219 -20.87 -22.55 -18.40
CA ARG A 219 -19.40 -22.59 -18.49
C ARG A 219 -18.85 -22.68 -17.08
N GLY A 220 -18.18 -23.79 -16.75
CA GLY A 220 -17.45 -23.95 -15.50
C GLY A 220 -16.41 -22.85 -15.34
N ARG A 221 -16.27 -22.31 -14.13
CA ARG A 221 -15.32 -21.25 -13.80
C ARG A 221 -14.58 -21.59 -12.52
N ILE A 222 -13.27 -21.46 -12.56
CA ILE A 222 -12.40 -21.59 -11.40
C ILE A 222 -11.54 -20.33 -11.28
N ALA A 223 -11.65 -19.66 -10.12
CA ALA A 223 -11.08 -18.32 -9.91
C ALA A 223 -11.50 -17.31 -11.00
N GLN A 224 -10.55 -16.81 -11.79
CA GLN A 224 -10.80 -15.87 -12.90
C GLN A 224 -10.80 -16.54 -14.28
N ARG A 225 -10.54 -17.85 -14.36
CA ARG A 225 -10.43 -18.58 -15.63
C ARG A 225 -11.72 -19.29 -15.98
N LEU A 226 -12.10 -19.20 -17.25
CA LEU A 226 -13.18 -19.98 -17.85
C LEU A 226 -12.60 -21.34 -18.25
N VAL A 227 -13.23 -22.43 -17.83
CA VAL A 227 -12.82 -23.78 -18.21
C VAL A 227 -13.27 -24.03 -19.66
N PRO A 228 -12.34 -24.33 -20.59
CA PRO A 228 -12.69 -24.62 -21.98
C PRO A 228 -13.62 -25.83 -22.07
N HIS A 229 -14.63 -25.75 -22.93
CA HIS A 229 -15.67 -26.79 -23.01
C HIS A 229 -15.16 -28.08 -23.68
N ASP A 230 -14.17 -27.91 -24.54
CA ASP A 230 -13.42 -28.90 -25.30
C ASP A 230 -12.18 -29.44 -24.55
N LEU A 231 -11.92 -28.99 -23.32
CA LEU A 231 -10.79 -29.49 -22.52
C LEU A 231 -10.90 -31.01 -22.32
N ARG A 232 -9.81 -31.71 -22.66
CA ARG A 232 -9.62 -33.14 -22.43
C ARG A 232 -8.42 -33.37 -21.49
N PRO A 233 -8.46 -34.41 -20.63
CA PRO A 233 -9.57 -35.35 -20.42
C PRO A 233 -10.83 -34.71 -19.83
N VAL A 234 -12.01 -35.30 -20.07
CA VAL A 234 -13.29 -34.79 -19.53
C VAL A 234 -13.28 -34.76 -18.00
N ALA A 235 -12.67 -35.76 -17.37
CA ALA A 235 -12.50 -35.82 -15.93
C ALA A 235 -11.79 -34.57 -15.36
N LEU A 236 -10.77 -34.04 -16.06
CA LEU A 236 -10.07 -32.83 -15.63
C LEU A 236 -10.97 -31.59 -15.73
N ARG A 237 -11.77 -31.48 -16.79
CA ARG A 237 -12.73 -30.39 -16.97
C ARG A 237 -13.80 -30.38 -15.87
N ASP A 238 -14.27 -31.57 -15.51
CA ASP A 238 -15.29 -31.76 -14.48
C ASP A 238 -14.70 -31.43 -13.09
N GLU A 239 -13.48 -31.89 -12.77
CA GLU A 239 -12.73 -31.53 -11.55
C GLU A 239 -12.52 -30.01 -11.43
N LEU A 240 -12.13 -29.32 -12.51
CA LEU A 240 -11.94 -27.86 -12.49
C LEU A 240 -13.27 -27.11 -12.24
N THR A 241 -14.38 -27.66 -12.72
CA THR A 241 -15.70 -27.09 -12.51
C THR A 241 -16.15 -27.29 -11.06
N GLU A 242 -15.99 -28.51 -10.55
CA GLU A 242 -16.28 -28.87 -9.16
C GLU A 242 -15.44 -28.05 -8.18
N LEU A 243 -14.13 -27.93 -8.39
CA LEU A 243 -13.26 -27.08 -7.57
C LEU A 243 -13.72 -25.63 -7.54
N GLY A 244 -14.19 -25.09 -8.68
CA GLY A 244 -14.78 -23.76 -8.74
C GLY A 244 -16.02 -23.60 -7.87
N GLU A 245 -16.83 -24.64 -7.73
CA GLU A 245 -17.99 -24.69 -6.83
C GLU A 245 -17.58 -24.88 -5.37
N LEU A 246 -16.64 -25.79 -5.08
CA LEU A 246 -16.12 -26.01 -3.74
C LEU A 246 -15.46 -24.76 -3.13
N PHE A 247 -14.70 -24.00 -3.92
CA PHE A 247 -14.16 -22.71 -3.47
C PHE A 247 -15.24 -21.67 -3.19
N ARG A 248 -16.33 -21.64 -3.99
CA ARG A 248 -17.47 -20.73 -3.75
C ARG A 248 -18.25 -21.14 -2.50
N ALA A 249 -18.47 -22.44 -2.32
CA ALA A 249 -19.09 -22.99 -1.11
C ALA A 249 -18.25 -22.67 0.12
N TYR A 250 -16.93 -22.85 0.06
CA TYR A 250 -16.00 -22.48 1.14
C TYR A 250 -16.09 -20.98 1.46
N GLN A 251 -16.10 -20.10 0.46
CA GLN A 251 -16.22 -18.65 0.66
C GLN A 251 -17.55 -18.21 1.28
N ALA A 252 -18.62 -19.01 1.12
CA ALA A 252 -19.91 -18.74 1.72
C ALA A 252 -20.03 -19.19 3.19
N ARG A 253 -19.03 -19.92 3.72
CA ARG A 253 -19.03 -20.38 5.10
C ARG A 253 -18.81 -19.22 6.07
N THR A 254 -19.50 -19.29 7.21
CA THR A 254 -19.37 -18.32 8.31
C THR A 254 -18.09 -18.53 9.12
N GLU A 255 -17.58 -19.77 9.16
CA GLU A 255 -16.38 -20.14 9.91
C GLU A 255 -15.26 -20.63 8.98
N PRO A 256 -14.03 -20.09 9.10
CA PRO A 256 -12.90 -20.46 8.25
C PRO A 256 -12.24 -21.76 8.72
N ASP A 257 -12.23 -22.77 7.84
CA ASP A 257 -11.57 -24.06 8.02
C ASP A 257 -10.29 -24.13 7.18
N LEU A 258 -9.14 -23.89 7.83
CA LEU A 258 -7.85 -23.79 7.16
C LEU A 258 -7.32 -25.13 6.64
N ALA A 259 -7.71 -26.25 7.24
CA ALA A 259 -7.34 -27.58 6.75
C ALA A 259 -8.07 -27.87 5.43
N MET A 260 -9.39 -27.64 5.42
CA MET A 260 -10.19 -27.76 4.20
C MET A 260 -9.69 -26.81 3.10
N LEU A 261 -9.33 -25.57 3.45
CA LEU A 261 -8.79 -24.61 2.49
C LEU A 261 -7.45 -25.06 1.89
N ALA A 262 -6.58 -25.65 2.71
CA ALA A 262 -5.32 -26.20 2.25
C ALA A 262 -5.52 -27.31 1.22
N ASP A 263 -6.45 -28.24 1.47
CA ASP A 263 -6.72 -29.35 0.56
C ASP A 263 -7.38 -28.89 -0.73
N LEU A 264 -8.26 -27.89 -0.67
CA LEU A 264 -8.80 -27.24 -1.87
C LEU A 264 -7.70 -26.58 -2.71
N HIS A 265 -6.71 -25.96 -2.07
CA HIS A 265 -5.57 -25.38 -2.77
C HIS A 265 -4.63 -26.44 -3.36
N ALA A 266 -4.44 -27.57 -2.68
CA ALA A 266 -3.64 -28.70 -3.19
C ALA A 266 -4.30 -29.33 -4.42
N ARG A 267 -5.58 -29.70 -4.34
CA ARG A 267 -6.36 -30.21 -5.50
C ARG A 267 -6.35 -29.23 -6.67
N LYS A 268 -6.45 -27.92 -6.39
CA LYS A 268 -6.35 -26.89 -7.42
C LYS A 268 -4.96 -26.83 -8.07
N ALA A 269 -3.89 -27.02 -7.31
CA ALA A 269 -2.54 -27.06 -7.85
C ALA A 269 -2.39 -28.23 -8.82
N GLU A 270 -2.81 -29.42 -8.43
CA GLU A 270 -2.80 -30.63 -9.26
C GLU A 270 -3.64 -30.46 -10.53
N ALA A 271 -4.87 -29.96 -10.40
CA ALA A 271 -5.75 -29.72 -11.55
C ALA A 271 -5.19 -28.65 -12.50
N PHE A 272 -4.56 -27.60 -11.99
CA PHE A 272 -3.90 -26.60 -12.82
C PHE A 272 -2.63 -27.12 -13.48
N HIS A 273 -1.89 -28.01 -12.82
CA HIS A 273 -0.74 -28.67 -13.40
C HIS A 273 -1.16 -29.60 -14.54
N ALA A 274 -2.15 -30.45 -14.32
CA ALA A 274 -2.70 -31.33 -15.35
C ALA A 274 -3.31 -30.55 -16.52
N TRP A 275 -3.96 -29.41 -16.25
CA TRP A 275 -4.44 -28.53 -17.31
C TRP A 275 -3.29 -27.88 -18.09
N ALA A 276 -2.23 -27.44 -17.39
CA ALA A 276 -1.04 -26.91 -18.05
C ALA A 276 -0.36 -27.93 -18.95
N GLU A 277 -0.27 -29.20 -18.55
CA GLU A 277 0.28 -30.27 -19.38
C GLU A 277 -0.60 -30.57 -20.59
N ALA A 278 -1.93 -30.55 -20.43
CA ALA A 278 -2.87 -30.78 -21.53
C ALA A 278 -2.88 -29.65 -22.59
N THR A 279 -2.55 -28.41 -22.21
CA THR A 279 -2.60 -27.25 -23.12
C THR A 279 -1.25 -26.59 -23.40
N ALA A 280 -0.17 -27.07 -22.79
CA ALA A 280 1.16 -26.46 -22.78
C ALA A 280 1.18 -24.97 -22.32
N ASP A 281 0.19 -24.52 -21.52
CA ASP A 281 0.10 -23.14 -21.04
C ASP A 281 1.03 -22.92 -19.83
N THR A 282 2.11 -22.15 -20.04
CA THR A 282 3.07 -21.79 -18.98
C THR A 282 2.43 -20.94 -17.87
N GLY A 283 1.38 -20.17 -18.18
CA GLY A 283 0.62 -19.40 -17.20
C GLY A 283 -0.13 -20.30 -16.21
N LEU A 284 -0.62 -21.46 -16.65
CA LEU A 284 -1.26 -22.45 -15.79
C LEU A 284 -0.25 -23.15 -14.86
N ARG A 285 0.98 -23.42 -15.32
CA ARG A 285 2.05 -23.93 -14.43
C ARG A 285 2.35 -22.97 -13.28
N LEU A 286 2.39 -21.67 -13.57
CA LEU A 286 2.59 -20.63 -12.55
C LEU A 286 1.37 -20.46 -11.63
N ASP A 287 0.15 -20.64 -12.16
CA ASP A 287 -1.06 -20.68 -11.34
C ASP A 287 -1.07 -21.93 -10.42
N ALA A 288 -0.58 -23.08 -10.90
CA ALA A 288 -0.43 -24.32 -10.13
C ALA A 288 0.55 -24.14 -8.96
N GLN A 289 1.76 -23.62 -9.24
CA GLN A 289 2.75 -23.30 -8.19
C GLN A 289 2.21 -22.32 -7.14
N ARG A 290 1.43 -21.31 -7.57
CA ARG A 290 0.79 -20.39 -6.63
C ARG A 290 -0.29 -21.07 -5.78
N ALA A 291 -1.04 -22.01 -6.36
CA ALA A 291 -2.02 -22.79 -5.61
C ALA A 291 -1.32 -23.73 -4.60
N GLU A 292 -0.19 -24.33 -4.97
CA GLU A 292 0.64 -25.16 -4.09
C GLU A 292 1.21 -24.35 -2.91
N GLN A 293 1.77 -23.17 -3.17
CA GLN A 293 2.23 -22.25 -2.12
C GLN A 293 1.08 -21.81 -1.19
N ALA A 294 -0.11 -21.58 -1.74
CA ALA A 294 -1.29 -21.27 -0.94
C ALA A 294 -1.72 -22.46 -0.06
N ALA A 295 -1.62 -23.70 -0.57
CA ALA A 295 -1.86 -24.90 0.21
C ALA A 295 -0.87 -25.01 1.37
N ALA A 296 0.44 -24.91 1.11
CA ALA A 296 1.49 -24.95 2.12
C ALA A 296 1.30 -23.87 3.20
N THR A 297 0.94 -22.65 2.80
CA THR A 297 0.67 -21.54 3.72
C THR A 297 -0.56 -21.83 4.60
N ALA A 298 -1.65 -22.31 4.01
CA ALA A 298 -2.87 -22.64 4.76
C ALA A 298 -2.63 -23.80 5.74
N ARG A 299 -1.83 -24.81 5.35
CA ARG A 299 -1.40 -25.91 6.26
C ARG A 299 -0.58 -25.37 7.41
N LEU A 300 0.42 -24.54 7.15
CA LEU A 300 1.27 -23.97 8.20
C LEU A 300 0.45 -23.11 9.19
N GLN A 301 -0.50 -22.32 8.69
CA GLN A 301 -1.42 -21.55 9.54
C GLN A 301 -2.35 -22.47 10.35
N HIS A 302 -2.84 -23.56 9.76
CA HIS A 302 -3.64 -24.55 10.48
C HIS A 302 -2.83 -25.23 11.60
N LEU A 303 -1.62 -25.70 11.29
CA LEU A 303 -0.67 -26.33 12.22
C LEU A 303 -0.31 -25.39 13.37
N HIS A 304 -0.04 -24.11 13.09
CA HIS A 304 0.16 -23.10 14.13
C HIS A 304 -1.08 -22.89 15.03
N ARG A 305 -2.28 -22.99 14.47
CA ARG A 305 -3.53 -22.82 15.22
C ARG A 305 -3.85 -24.02 16.12
N ILE A 306 -3.46 -25.23 15.73
CA ILE A 306 -3.69 -26.46 16.50
C ILE A 306 -2.49 -26.87 17.37
N GLY A 307 -1.40 -26.08 17.35
CA GLY A 307 -0.22 -26.31 18.18
C GLY A 307 0.69 -27.46 17.72
N GLN A 308 0.65 -27.83 16.44
CA GLN A 308 1.42 -28.94 15.86
C GLN A 308 2.32 -28.46 14.70
N ALA A 309 3.24 -27.52 14.95
CA ALA A 309 4.22 -27.14 13.93
C ALA A 309 5.14 -28.34 13.58
N PRO A 310 5.50 -28.56 12.31
CA PRO A 310 6.37 -29.66 11.93
C PRO A 310 7.81 -29.36 12.35
N ASP A 311 8.40 -30.23 13.17
CA ASP A 311 9.84 -30.26 13.43
C ASP A 311 10.54 -30.62 12.11
N GLY A 312 11.32 -29.67 11.57
CA GLY A 312 12.09 -29.85 10.34
C GLY A 312 13.43 -29.14 10.44
N GLU A 313 14.50 -29.92 10.23
CA GLU A 313 15.91 -29.54 10.33
C GLU A 313 16.30 -28.39 9.37
N GLY A 314 16.92 -27.33 9.92
CA GLY A 314 17.37 -26.07 9.27
C GLY A 314 16.95 -24.86 10.11
N PRO A 315 17.76 -23.78 10.27
CA PRO A 315 17.72 -22.91 11.45
C PRO A 315 16.33 -22.34 11.66
N ALA A 316 15.67 -22.83 12.73
CA ALA A 316 14.23 -22.83 12.97
C ALA A 316 13.60 -21.43 13.22
N VAL A 317 14.30 -20.37 12.88
CA VAL A 317 13.93 -18.99 13.20
C VAL A 317 13.39 -18.28 11.96
N ALA A 318 12.09 -18.00 11.97
CA ALA A 318 11.40 -17.21 10.95
C ALA A 318 11.84 -15.73 11.00
N ARG A 319 12.89 -15.40 10.26
CA ARG A 319 13.46 -14.04 10.20
C ARG A 319 12.61 -13.06 9.43
N LEU A 320 12.68 -11.78 9.82
CA LEU A 320 11.97 -10.69 9.16
C LEU A 320 12.56 -10.37 7.78
N LEU A 321 13.88 -10.39 7.67
CA LEU A 321 14.60 -10.38 6.39
C LEU A 321 15.02 -11.81 6.08
N THR A 322 14.53 -12.36 4.97
CA THR A 322 14.54 -13.80 4.71
C THR A 322 15.59 -14.26 3.72
N ALA A 323 16.38 -13.35 3.15
CA ALA A 323 17.35 -13.69 2.11
C ALA A 323 18.69 -12.98 2.31
N PRO A 324 19.83 -13.65 2.02
CA PRO A 324 21.18 -13.09 2.15
C PRO A 324 21.38 -11.72 1.52
N ALA A 325 20.84 -11.51 0.32
CA ALA A 325 20.91 -10.21 -0.35
C ALA A 325 20.30 -9.08 0.50
N GLN A 326 19.21 -9.36 1.24
CA GLN A 326 18.57 -8.37 2.12
C GLN A 326 19.47 -8.02 3.31
N TRP A 327 20.17 -9.01 3.87
CA TRP A 327 21.13 -8.82 4.97
C TRP A 327 22.31 -7.97 4.52
N ASN A 328 22.85 -8.25 3.33
CA ASN A 328 23.94 -7.46 2.74
C ASN A 328 23.52 -6.02 2.44
N HIS A 329 22.29 -5.79 1.98
CA HIS A 329 21.78 -4.44 1.79
C HIS A 329 21.55 -3.69 3.11
N ALA A 330 21.12 -4.37 4.18
CA ALA A 330 21.06 -3.76 5.51
C ALA A 330 22.46 -3.31 5.94
N ARG A 331 23.46 -4.20 5.89
CA ARG A 331 24.87 -3.87 6.19
C ARG A 331 25.40 -2.71 5.34
N ALA A 332 25.15 -2.70 4.04
CA ALA A 332 25.61 -1.64 3.15
C ALA A 332 25.03 -0.26 3.50
N VAL A 333 23.74 -0.19 3.85
CA VAL A 333 23.12 1.07 4.31
C VAL A 333 23.74 1.54 5.61
N LEU A 334 23.91 0.62 6.55
CA LEU A 334 24.50 0.89 7.85
C LEU A 334 25.95 1.39 7.72
N ALA A 335 26.77 0.76 6.87
CA ALA A 335 28.15 1.20 6.60
C ALA A 335 28.20 2.58 5.94
N HIS A 336 27.39 2.80 4.90
CA HIS A 336 27.32 4.09 4.21
C HIS A 336 26.96 5.23 5.16
N VAL A 337 26.00 5.03 6.06
CA VAL A 337 25.62 6.06 7.03
C VAL A 337 26.72 6.33 8.05
N ALA A 338 27.46 5.30 8.47
CA ALA A 338 28.55 5.49 9.42
C ALA A 338 29.66 6.41 8.88
N GLU A 339 29.92 6.32 7.57
CA GLU A 339 30.92 7.11 6.86
C GLU A 339 30.41 8.49 6.43
N ASN A 340 29.12 8.64 6.12
CA ASN A 340 28.57 9.81 5.41
C ASN A 340 27.54 10.61 6.21
N ALA A 341 27.36 10.34 7.52
CA ALA A 341 26.45 11.12 8.35
C ALA A 341 26.93 12.59 8.46
N PRO A 342 26.08 13.58 8.16
CA PRO A 342 26.48 14.99 8.09
C PRO A 342 26.66 15.66 9.46
N LEU A 343 26.11 15.04 10.52
CA LEU A 343 26.14 15.57 11.88
C LEU A 343 26.64 14.47 12.84
N PRO A 344 27.40 14.83 13.89
CA PRO A 344 27.90 13.87 14.86
C PRO A 344 26.80 13.40 15.82
N GLY A 345 27.06 12.28 16.51
CA GLY A 345 26.24 11.78 17.60
C GLY A 345 25.20 10.73 17.20
N ALA A 346 24.80 9.93 18.19
CA ALA A 346 23.90 8.81 18.00
C ALA A 346 22.49 9.22 17.51
N GLU A 347 21.94 10.35 17.98
CA GLU A 347 20.62 10.82 17.53
C GLU A 347 20.61 11.19 16.05
N ALA A 348 21.59 11.97 15.60
CA ALA A 348 21.78 12.33 14.20
C ALA A 348 21.94 11.07 13.36
N ARG A 349 22.81 10.15 13.79
CA ARG A 349 23.09 8.92 13.06
C ARG A 349 21.88 8.02 12.93
N LEU A 350 21.09 7.86 13.99
CA LEU A 350 19.85 7.09 13.96
C LEU A 350 18.84 7.70 12.98
N LEU A 351 18.64 9.02 13.02
CA LEU A 351 17.74 9.71 12.09
C LEU A 351 18.22 9.54 10.64
N VAL A 352 19.52 9.69 10.39
CA VAL A 352 20.13 9.52 9.06
C VAL A 352 19.94 8.09 8.56
N VAL A 353 20.11 7.05 9.38
CA VAL A 353 19.78 5.65 8.99
C VAL A 353 18.33 5.55 8.52
N MET A 354 17.39 6.10 9.28
CA MET A 354 15.97 6.02 8.94
C MET A 354 15.64 6.78 7.65
N VAL A 355 16.22 7.96 7.47
CA VAL A 355 16.03 8.79 6.26
C VAL A 355 16.63 8.10 5.04
N THR A 356 17.87 7.61 5.13
CA THR A 356 18.56 6.88 4.05
C THR A 356 17.76 5.66 3.60
N LEU A 357 17.18 4.89 4.53
CA LEU A 357 16.30 3.76 4.18
C LEU A 357 15.01 4.18 3.47
N ARG A 358 14.52 5.41 3.67
CA ARG A 358 13.32 5.96 3.01
C ARG A 358 13.62 6.50 1.61
N THR A 359 14.83 7.01 1.40
CA THR A 359 15.27 7.67 0.16
C THR A 359 16.17 6.80 -0.71
N ALA A 360 16.60 5.64 -0.21
CA ALA A 360 17.49 4.72 -0.93
C ALA A 360 17.03 4.48 -2.38
N GLN A 361 18.02 4.41 -3.27
CA GLN A 361 17.93 4.30 -4.73
C GLN A 361 17.63 5.59 -5.50
N SER A 362 16.77 6.48 -5.00
CA SER A 362 16.29 7.63 -5.77
C SER A 362 16.67 8.99 -5.19
N GLY A 363 17.26 9.02 -4.00
CA GLY A 363 17.42 10.22 -3.18
C GLY A 363 16.11 10.81 -2.67
N VAL A 364 14.97 10.46 -3.27
CA VAL A 364 13.64 10.97 -2.91
C VAL A 364 12.87 9.96 -2.07
N GLY A 365 12.19 10.46 -1.04
CA GLY A 365 11.39 9.66 -0.12
C GLY A 365 10.24 10.46 0.47
N ASN A 366 9.49 9.82 1.37
CA ASN A 366 8.41 10.43 2.12
C ASN A 366 8.62 10.16 3.60
N LEU A 367 8.40 11.19 4.42
CA LEU A 367 8.36 11.09 5.87
C LEU A 367 7.04 11.61 6.41
N VAL A 368 6.68 11.09 7.58
CA VAL A 368 5.63 11.68 8.40
C VAL A 368 6.17 12.08 9.76
N GLY A 369 5.51 13.00 10.44
CA GLY A 369 5.91 13.40 11.79
C GLY A 369 5.97 12.22 12.77
N GLN A 370 5.19 11.16 12.54
CA GLN A 370 5.26 9.92 13.33
C GLN A 370 6.57 9.14 13.13
N ASP A 371 7.18 9.18 11.95
CA ASP A 371 8.47 8.51 11.70
C ASP A 371 9.58 9.15 12.54
N ILE A 372 9.49 10.46 12.79
CA ILE A 372 10.47 11.25 13.55
C ILE A 372 10.17 11.15 15.05
N LYS A 373 8.91 11.39 15.46
CA LYS A 373 8.48 11.33 16.87
C LYS A 373 8.54 9.92 17.47
N GLY A 374 8.63 8.88 16.63
CA GLY A 374 8.81 7.50 17.07
C GLY A 374 10.24 7.16 17.51
N LEU A 375 11.22 8.02 17.17
CA LEU A 375 12.62 7.87 17.53
C LEU A 375 12.90 8.50 18.90
N PRO A 376 13.89 7.99 19.66
CA PRO A 376 14.29 8.56 20.94
C PRO A 376 15.20 9.77 20.72
N LEU A 377 14.64 10.86 20.17
CA LEU A 377 15.37 12.11 19.92
C LEU A 377 14.98 13.13 20.98
N GLN A 378 15.96 13.83 21.56
CA GLN A 378 15.71 14.87 22.57
C GLN A 378 14.98 16.07 21.98
N ASP A 379 15.49 16.61 20.87
CA ASP A 379 14.85 17.68 20.11
C ASP A 379 14.74 17.30 18.62
N PRO A 380 13.68 16.58 18.24
CA PRO A 380 13.51 16.11 16.87
C PRO A 380 13.35 17.26 15.86
N GLN A 381 12.81 18.40 16.29
CA GLN A 381 12.59 19.53 15.40
C GLN A 381 13.90 20.25 15.11
N HIS A 382 14.70 20.51 16.14
CA HIS A 382 16.02 21.12 15.97
C HIS A 382 16.94 20.25 15.11
N LEU A 383 17.01 18.94 15.39
CA LEU A 383 17.88 18.02 14.65
C LEU A 383 17.51 17.94 13.15
N VAL A 384 16.22 17.90 12.83
CA VAL A 384 15.77 17.96 11.43
C VAL A 384 16.14 19.30 10.80
N GLY A 385 16.01 20.41 11.54
CA GLY A 385 16.46 21.73 11.11
C GLY A 385 17.94 21.75 10.72
N GLN A 386 18.81 21.21 11.57
CA GLN A 386 20.25 21.13 11.29
C GLN A 386 20.56 20.30 10.03
N LEU A 387 19.85 19.19 9.82
CA LEU A 387 20.01 18.39 8.60
C LEU A 387 19.59 19.16 7.34
N VAL A 388 18.55 20.00 7.44
CA VAL A 388 18.12 20.86 6.33
C VAL A 388 19.11 22.00 6.09
N GLU A 389 19.57 22.66 7.15
CA GLU A 389 20.55 23.75 7.08
C GLU A 389 21.89 23.30 6.50
N SER A 390 22.32 22.07 6.79
CA SER A 390 23.52 21.47 6.20
C SER A 390 23.38 21.16 4.70
N GLY A 391 22.18 21.27 4.13
CA GLY A 391 21.88 20.88 2.75
C GLY A 391 21.81 19.37 2.51
N TRP A 392 22.04 18.55 3.55
CA TRP A 392 21.95 17.09 3.44
C TRP A 392 20.50 16.61 3.23
N LEU A 393 19.51 17.28 3.85
CA LEU A 393 18.09 16.98 3.73
C LEU A 393 17.31 18.11 3.05
N GLY A 394 16.69 17.85 1.91
CA GLY A 394 15.71 18.73 1.28
C GLY A 394 14.28 18.38 1.71
N LEU A 395 13.46 19.39 2.03
CA LEU A 395 12.04 19.24 2.38
C LEU A 395 11.14 19.97 1.39
N SER A 396 10.04 19.33 1.00
CA SER A 396 8.93 20.01 0.30
C SER A 396 7.97 20.63 1.33
N GLY A 397 8.43 21.65 2.04
CA GLY A 397 7.71 22.32 3.13
C GLY A 397 8.66 22.77 4.26
N THR A 398 8.09 23.22 5.37
CA THR A 398 8.88 23.58 6.57
C THR A 398 9.12 22.38 7.49
N VAL A 399 10.06 22.53 8.43
CA VAL A 399 10.28 21.52 9.48
C VAL A 399 9.03 21.36 10.34
N ASP A 400 8.35 22.45 10.72
CA ASP A 400 7.09 22.41 11.46
C ASP A 400 6.01 21.60 10.74
N GLU A 401 5.89 21.81 9.42
CA GLU A 401 4.94 21.07 8.58
C GLU A 401 5.26 19.58 8.55
N LEU A 402 6.54 19.20 8.45
CA LEU A 402 6.98 17.81 8.55
C LEU A 402 6.66 17.21 9.93
N ILE A 403 6.96 17.91 11.02
CA ILE A 403 6.66 17.43 12.38
C ILE A 403 5.15 17.29 12.61
N ALA A 404 4.33 18.15 11.99
CA ALA A 404 2.87 18.08 12.03
C ALA A 404 2.25 17.09 11.03
N SER A 405 3.01 16.64 10.03
CA SER A 405 2.54 15.79 8.94
C SER A 405 2.02 14.42 9.42
N ARG A 406 1.11 13.85 8.63
CA ARG A 406 0.39 12.59 8.93
C ARG A 406 0.49 11.63 7.74
N PRO A 407 0.27 10.32 7.91
CA PRO A 407 0.30 9.33 6.83
C PRO A 407 -0.52 9.69 5.59
N GLU A 408 -1.61 10.43 5.75
CA GLU A 408 -2.46 10.83 4.64
C GLU A 408 -1.88 12.01 3.82
N ASN A 409 -1.00 12.80 4.44
CA ASN A 409 -0.28 13.92 3.83
C ASN A 409 1.19 13.88 4.25
N PRO A 410 1.97 12.91 3.73
CA PRO A 410 3.38 12.81 4.04
C PRO A 410 4.14 13.97 3.41
N THR A 411 5.21 14.40 4.06
CA THR A 411 6.13 15.39 3.52
C THR A 411 7.14 14.69 2.62
N ARG A 412 7.26 15.16 1.39
CA ARG A 412 8.28 14.70 0.46
C ARG A 412 9.64 15.21 0.90
N ILE A 413 10.62 14.33 0.88
CA ILE A 413 12.01 14.61 1.23
C ILE A 413 12.96 14.22 0.11
N THR A 414 14.12 14.87 0.08
CA THR A 414 15.21 14.58 -0.86
C THR A 414 16.54 14.52 -0.10
N VAL A 415 17.41 13.57 -0.43
CA VAL A 415 18.80 13.50 0.02
C VAL A 415 19.67 13.55 -1.22
N PRO A 416 20.28 14.70 -1.55
CA PRO A 416 21.01 14.88 -2.79
C PRO A 416 22.10 13.84 -3.04
N SER A 417 22.88 13.48 -2.02
CA SER A 417 23.96 12.48 -2.11
C SER A 417 23.50 11.05 -2.41
N LEU A 418 22.20 10.78 -2.36
CA LEU A 418 21.60 9.49 -2.70
C LEU A 418 20.86 9.51 -4.04
N THR A 419 20.87 10.65 -4.73
CA THR A 419 20.18 10.83 -6.01
C THR A 419 21.13 10.38 -7.13
N PRO A 420 20.76 9.35 -7.93
CA PRO A 420 21.58 8.93 -9.05
C PRO A 420 21.61 10.02 -10.14
N ASP A 421 22.75 10.15 -10.81
CA ASP A 421 22.94 10.97 -12.01
C ASP A 421 23.37 10.09 -13.21
N GLU A 422 23.71 10.70 -14.36
CA GLU A 422 24.07 9.93 -15.57
C GLU A 422 25.42 9.20 -15.43
N ASP A 423 26.31 9.67 -14.56
CA ASP A 423 27.67 9.16 -14.38
C ASP A 423 27.82 8.35 -13.06
N ASP A 424 26.95 8.57 -12.07
CA ASP A 424 26.91 7.90 -10.77
C ASP A 424 25.52 7.27 -10.52
N PRO A 425 25.40 5.93 -10.54
CA PRO A 425 24.14 5.23 -10.24
C PRO A 425 23.73 5.33 -8.76
N GLY A 426 24.52 5.99 -7.92
CA GLY A 426 24.30 6.15 -6.49
C GLY A 426 24.72 4.92 -5.67
N PRO A 427 24.77 5.05 -4.34
CA PRO A 427 25.37 4.04 -3.46
C PRO A 427 24.50 2.78 -3.29
N PHE A 428 23.23 2.80 -3.71
CA PHE A 428 22.29 1.71 -3.46
C PHE A 428 21.54 1.27 -4.72
N THR A 429 21.72 0.00 -5.07
CA THR A 429 21.09 -0.61 -6.25
C THR A 429 19.76 -1.30 -5.96
N PHE A 430 19.34 -1.40 -4.68
CA PHE A 430 18.15 -2.15 -4.31
C PHE A 430 16.84 -1.40 -4.59
N GLY A 431 15.93 -2.09 -5.28
CA GLY A 431 14.70 -1.51 -5.79
C GLY A 431 13.57 -1.29 -4.79
N ARG A 432 12.50 -0.67 -5.29
CA ARG A 432 11.22 -0.36 -4.59
C ARG A 432 10.57 -1.53 -3.83
N LYS A 433 10.86 -2.78 -4.17
CA LYS A 433 10.33 -3.95 -3.45
C LYS A 433 11.09 -4.25 -2.16
N LEU A 434 12.39 -3.97 -2.14
CA LEU A 434 13.25 -4.28 -1.00
C LEU A 434 13.30 -3.12 0.00
N ARG A 435 13.30 -1.88 -0.48
CA ARG A 435 13.34 -0.68 0.36
C ARG A 435 12.31 -0.68 1.51
N PRO A 436 11.01 -0.96 1.29
CA PRO A 436 10.04 -1.01 2.38
C PRO A 436 10.30 -2.14 3.39
N LYS A 437 10.89 -3.27 2.96
CA LYS A 437 11.25 -4.37 3.86
C LYS A 437 12.42 -3.99 4.76
N LEU A 438 13.47 -3.38 4.20
CA LEU A 438 14.62 -2.90 4.97
C LEU A 438 14.22 -1.78 5.94
N SER A 439 13.47 -0.79 5.44
CA SER A 439 12.94 0.29 6.27
C SER A 439 12.04 -0.26 7.39
N GLY A 440 11.14 -1.19 7.08
CA GLY A 440 10.29 -1.85 8.08
C GLY A 440 11.08 -2.69 9.08
N TRP A 441 12.14 -3.37 8.66
CA TRP A 441 13.04 -4.11 9.54
C TRP A 441 13.75 -3.19 10.53
N ALA A 442 14.37 -2.09 10.06
CA ALA A 442 15.04 -1.13 10.93
C ALA A 442 14.04 -0.51 11.94
N GLN A 443 12.83 -0.17 11.49
CA GLN A 443 11.75 0.30 12.38
C GLN A 443 11.37 -0.73 13.45
N ARG A 444 11.43 -2.04 13.15
CA ARG A 444 11.14 -3.09 14.12
C ARG A 444 12.26 -3.28 15.14
N VAL A 445 13.53 -3.13 14.73
CA VAL A 445 14.69 -3.16 15.63
C VAL A 445 14.67 -1.94 16.57
N VAL A 446 14.58 -0.73 16.01
CA VAL A 446 14.55 0.52 16.78
C VAL A 446 13.27 0.64 17.62
N GLY A 447 12.16 0.11 17.11
CA GLY A 447 10.85 0.12 17.77
C GLY A 447 10.57 -1.09 18.66
N GLU A 448 11.58 -1.91 18.96
CA GLU A 448 11.42 -3.13 19.75
C GLU A 448 10.73 -2.81 21.09
N LYS A 449 9.79 -3.66 21.50
CA LYS A 449 8.90 -3.44 22.64
C LYS A 449 9.64 -3.20 23.95
N LYS A 450 10.71 -3.95 24.28
CA LYS A 450 11.45 -3.78 25.54
C LYS A 450 12.31 -2.51 25.51
N LEU A 451 12.98 -2.23 24.39
CA LEU A 451 13.70 -0.98 24.17
C LEU A 451 12.78 0.25 24.34
N ARG A 452 11.61 0.23 23.67
CA ARG A 452 10.62 1.31 23.78
C ARG A 452 10.06 1.46 25.18
N LYS A 453 9.77 0.36 25.88
CA LYS A 453 9.24 0.40 27.27
C LYS A 453 10.27 0.88 28.27
N GLY A 454 11.53 0.48 28.09
CA GLY A 454 12.67 0.96 28.88
C GLY A 454 13.07 2.39 28.56
N LYS A 455 12.42 3.04 27.58
CA LYS A 455 12.75 4.38 27.09
C LYS A 455 14.23 4.53 26.72
N THR A 456 14.80 3.50 26.11
CA THR A 456 16.21 3.52 25.72
C THR A 456 16.49 4.61 24.69
N GLU A 457 17.67 5.21 24.83
CA GLU A 457 18.19 6.32 24.04
C GLU A 457 18.66 5.87 22.64
N ALA A 458 19.06 6.82 21.79
CA ALA A 458 19.38 6.56 20.39
C ALA A 458 20.61 5.67 20.21
N ASP A 459 21.60 5.81 21.08
CA ASP A 459 22.84 5.02 21.16
C ASP A 459 22.56 3.52 21.36
N VAL A 460 21.74 3.15 22.33
CA VAL A 460 21.32 1.76 22.61
C VAL A 460 20.59 1.17 21.40
N ARG A 461 19.76 1.98 20.73
CA ARG A 461 18.99 1.52 19.56
C ARG A 461 19.84 1.40 18.29
N LEU A 462 20.87 2.23 18.15
CA LEU A 462 21.89 2.06 17.13
C LEU A 462 22.70 0.80 17.41
N LEU A 463 23.21 0.61 18.63
CA LEU A 463 23.93 -0.62 18.97
C LEU A 463 23.10 -1.87 18.65
N ALA A 464 21.80 -1.87 18.97
CA ALA A 464 20.89 -2.93 18.56
C ALA A 464 20.85 -3.15 17.03
N LEU A 465 20.77 -2.09 16.22
CA LEU A 465 20.85 -2.21 14.75
C LEU A 465 22.18 -2.81 14.28
N ALA A 466 23.30 -2.37 14.87
CA ALA A 466 24.63 -2.87 14.54
C ALA A 466 24.71 -4.39 14.78
N LEU A 467 24.36 -4.81 15.99
CA LEU A 467 24.42 -6.19 16.45
C LEU A 467 23.43 -7.09 15.69
N ALA A 468 22.25 -6.56 15.31
CA ALA A 468 21.33 -7.29 14.43
C ALA A 468 21.99 -7.68 13.10
N THR A 469 22.93 -6.89 12.58
CA THR A 469 23.62 -7.15 11.31
C THR A 469 24.97 -7.84 11.43
N GLY A 470 25.50 -7.91 12.64
CA GLY A 470 26.79 -8.51 12.98
C GLY A 470 26.68 -9.87 13.67
N ALA A 471 25.52 -10.52 13.67
CA ALA A 471 25.33 -11.84 14.26
C ALA A 471 25.30 -12.95 13.20
N ASP A 472 25.64 -14.19 13.59
CA ASP A 472 25.55 -15.38 12.73
C ASP A 472 24.12 -15.97 12.64
N GLY A 473 23.99 -17.16 12.05
CA GLY A 473 22.73 -17.88 11.90
C GLY A 473 22.10 -18.35 13.22
N GLU A 474 22.86 -18.44 14.30
CA GLU A 474 22.38 -18.85 15.63
C GLU A 474 22.28 -17.65 16.60
N GLY A 475 22.60 -16.45 16.09
CA GLY A 475 22.55 -15.19 16.82
C GLY A 475 23.83 -14.85 17.56
N ARG A 476 24.91 -15.61 17.42
CA ARG A 476 26.20 -15.29 18.06
C ARG A 476 26.83 -14.09 17.37
N LEU A 477 27.41 -13.18 18.16
CA LEU A 477 28.03 -11.96 17.65
C LEU A 477 29.35 -12.27 16.96
N GLY A 478 29.55 -11.71 15.76
CA GLY A 478 30.72 -11.94 14.92
C GLY A 478 30.64 -13.21 14.07
N PRO A 479 31.53 -13.37 13.07
CA PRO A 479 31.65 -14.59 12.28
C PRO A 479 31.91 -15.80 13.21
N GLY A 480 31.04 -16.81 13.17
CA GLY A 480 31.17 -18.01 14.01
C GLY A 480 31.09 -17.76 15.53
N GLY A 481 30.68 -16.56 15.96
CA GLY A 481 30.67 -16.18 17.37
C GLY A 481 32.00 -15.65 17.91
N GLU A 482 32.96 -15.29 17.05
CA GLU A 482 34.27 -14.74 17.45
C GLU A 482 34.20 -13.33 18.06
N GLY A 483 33.03 -12.69 18.05
CA GLY A 483 32.82 -11.33 18.55
C GLY A 483 32.95 -10.24 17.48
N ILE A 484 32.59 -9.02 17.86
CA ILE A 484 32.62 -7.83 17.01
C ILE A 484 33.59 -6.82 17.61
N GLY A 485 34.46 -6.24 16.79
CA GLY A 485 35.44 -5.22 17.20
C GLY A 485 34.80 -3.97 17.80
N LEU A 486 35.28 -3.54 18.97
CA LEU A 486 34.74 -2.38 19.69
C LEU A 486 34.97 -1.07 18.95
N ASP A 487 36.14 -0.85 18.35
CA ASP A 487 36.42 0.35 17.55
C ASP A 487 35.45 0.51 16.39
N GLY A 488 35.14 -0.61 15.72
CA GLY A 488 34.13 -0.67 14.67
C GLY A 488 32.74 -0.31 15.20
N LEU A 489 32.33 -0.88 16.33
CA LEU A 489 31.02 -0.60 16.94
C LEU A 489 30.89 0.84 17.44
N SER A 490 31.93 1.38 18.08
CA SER A 490 31.99 2.77 18.56
C SER A 490 31.89 3.75 17.40
N SER A 491 32.74 3.57 16.38
CA SER A 491 32.69 4.37 15.15
C SER A 491 31.32 4.28 14.51
N TRP A 492 30.75 3.08 14.43
CA TRP A 492 29.45 2.84 13.81
C TRP A 492 28.28 3.47 14.58
N CYS A 493 28.29 3.40 15.92
CA CYS A 493 27.25 3.99 16.77
C CYS A 493 27.46 5.49 17.04
N SER A 494 28.62 6.05 16.69
CA SER A 494 29.04 7.42 17.05
C SER A 494 29.03 7.65 18.57
N VAL A 495 29.60 6.71 19.32
CA VAL A 495 29.73 6.75 20.79
C VAL A 495 31.19 6.55 21.19
N ASP A 496 31.59 6.99 22.38
CA ASP A 496 32.93 6.72 22.89
C ASP A 496 33.10 5.20 23.15
N PRO A 497 34.23 4.57 22.81
CA PRO A 497 34.48 3.17 23.17
C PRO A 497 34.29 2.88 24.66
N ALA A 498 34.58 3.85 25.55
CA ALA A 498 34.40 3.71 26.99
C ALA A 498 32.93 3.60 27.42
N ASP A 499 31.99 4.08 26.61
CA ASP A 499 30.55 4.02 26.89
C ASP A 499 29.91 2.71 26.42
N LEU A 500 30.59 1.92 25.57
CA LEU A 500 30.05 0.67 25.02
C LEU A 500 29.62 -0.36 26.08
N PRO A 501 30.39 -0.61 27.16
CA PRO A 501 29.98 -1.54 28.22
C PRO A 501 28.60 -1.19 28.81
N ASP A 502 28.36 0.10 29.11
CA ASP A 502 27.08 0.56 29.66
C ASP A 502 25.92 0.36 28.67
N LEU A 503 26.17 0.53 27.37
CA LEU A 503 25.17 0.27 26.33
C LEU A 503 24.86 -1.22 26.20
N VAL A 504 25.87 -2.08 26.32
CA VAL A 504 25.74 -3.54 26.31
C VAL A 504 24.93 -4.01 27.53
N ASP A 505 25.19 -3.44 28.71
CA ASP A 505 24.43 -3.71 29.93
C ASP A 505 22.96 -3.32 29.78
N ARG A 506 22.68 -2.16 29.19
CA ARG A 506 21.31 -1.71 28.87
C ARG A 506 20.61 -2.66 27.89
N LEU A 507 21.31 -3.19 26.88
CA LEU A 507 20.76 -4.19 25.95
C LEU A 507 20.53 -5.55 26.61
N THR A 508 21.42 -5.97 27.50
CA THR A 508 21.28 -7.20 28.30
C THR A 508 20.08 -7.09 29.25
N ALA A 509 19.94 -5.97 29.96
CA ALA A 509 18.77 -5.68 30.81
C ALA A 509 17.46 -5.61 30.00
N ALA A 510 17.53 -5.19 28.73
CA ALA A 510 16.40 -5.21 27.80
C ALA A 510 16.13 -6.59 27.18
N ASP A 511 16.84 -7.65 27.61
CA ASP A 511 16.74 -9.01 27.08
C ASP A 511 16.91 -9.03 25.56
N TRP A 512 17.90 -8.28 25.10
CA TRP A 512 18.31 -8.16 23.71
C TRP A 512 19.58 -8.99 23.45
N LEU A 513 20.47 -9.04 24.44
CA LEU A 513 21.67 -9.87 24.47
C LEU A 513 21.61 -10.88 25.62
N ALA A 514 22.20 -12.04 25.40
CA ALA A 514 22.55 -13.03 26.41
C ALA A 514 24.03 -13.36 26.29
N GLU A 515 24.64 -13.78 27.41
CA GLU A 515 26.05 -14.17 27.46
C GLU A 515 26.99 -13.07 26.92
N ALA A 516 26.60 -11.80 27.08
CA ALA A 516 27.38 -10.68 26.58
C ALA A 516 28.62 -10.48 27.44
N ASP A 517 29.77 -10.38 26.79
CA ASP A 517 31.05 -10.08 27.44
C ASP A 517 31.83 -9.08 26.60
N VAL A 518 32.31 -8.02 27.26
CA VAL A 518 33.07 -6.93 26.66
C VAL A 518 34.52 -7.05 27.11
N THR A 519 35.38 -7.45 26.18
CA THR A 519 36.83 -7.48 26.36
C THR A 519 37.45 -6.14 25.95
N ASP A 520 38.77 -6.01 26.01
CA ASP A 520 39.47 -4.79 25.58
C ASP A 520 39.27 -4.46 24.08
N THR A 521 39.00 -5.45 23.22
CA THR A 521 38.93 -5.26 21.76
C THR A 521 37.67 -5.79 21.11
N LEU A 522 36.97 -6.73 21.75
CA LEU A 522 35.81 -7.43 21.20
C LEU A 522 34.63 -7.42 22.15
N LEU A 523 33.43 -7.30 21.57
CA LEU A 523 32.17 -7.67 22.19
C LEU A 523 31.77 -9.08 21.71
N THR A 524 31.67 -10.01 22.64
CA THR A 524 31.12 -11.36 22.39
C THR A 524 29.73 -11.50 23.01
N GLY A 525 29.01 -12.55 22.64
CA GLY A 525 27.69 -12.87 23.17
C GLY A 525 26.73 -13.29 22.08
N ARG A 526 25.43 -13.27 22.39
CA ARG A 526 24.40 -13.69 21.44
C ARG A 526 23.11 -12.88 21.54
N LEU A 527 22.45 -12.71 20.41
CA LEU A 527 21.06 -12.26 20.35
C LEU A 527 20.17 -13.27 21.07
N THR A 528 19.22 -12.76 21.87
CA THR A 528 18.24 -13.64 22.52
C THR A 528 17.22 -14.19 21.51
N GLU A 529 16.63 -15.35 21.80
CA GLU A 529 15.59 -15.99 20.96
C GLU A 529 14.47 -15.03 20.54
N ARG A 530 14.15 -14.08 21.42
CA ARG A 530 13.11 -13.07 21.22
C ARG A 530 13.43 -12.10 20.09
N VAL A 531 14.69 -11.75 19.90
CA VAL A 531 15.15 -10.76 18.91
C VAL A 531 15.93 -11.39 17.77
N LEU A 532 16.24 -12.68 17.85
CA LEU A 532 16.84 -13.48 16.79
C LEU A 532 16.09 -13.40 15.44
N PRO A 533 14.75 -13.31 15.38
CA PRO A 533 14.02 -13.03 14.13
C PRO A 533 14.37 -11.70 13.46
N LEU A 534 14.94 -10.74 14.21
CA LEU A 534 15.40 -9.45 13.70
C LEU A 534 16.84 -9.51 13.18
N GLY A 535 17.56 -10.61 13.40
CA GLY A 535 18.94 -10.77 12.95
C GLY A 535 19.06 -10.88 11.43
N CYS A 536 20.20 -10.42 10.92
CA CYS A 536 20.66 -10.48 9.55
C CYS A 536 21.97 -11.28 9.52
N PRO A 537 21.90 -12.63 9.43
CA PRO A 537 23.07 -13.49 9.53
C PRO A 537 24.25 -13.05 8.68
N LEU A 538 25.44 -13.18 9.25
CA LEU A 538 26.70 -13.26 8.52
C LEU A 538 26.72 -14.57 7.72
N THR A 539 27.08 -14.48 6.44
CA THR A 539 27.07 -15.60 5.48
C THR A 539 28.46 -15.91 5.01
#